data_AF-A0A392NKY9-F1
#
_entry.id   AF-A0A392NKY9-F1
#
_cell.length_a   1.000
_cell.length_b   1.000
_cell.length_c   1.000
_cell.angle_alpha   90.00
_cell.angle_beta   90.00
_cell.angle_gamma   90.00
#
_symmetry.space_group_name_H-M   'P 1'
#
loop_
_entity.id
_entity.type
_entity.pdbx_description
1 polymer ?
#
loop_
_entity_poly.entity_id
_entity_poly.type
_entity_poly.pdbx_seq_one_letter_code
_entity_poly.pdbx_strand_id
1 'polypeptide(L)'
;MIEENPRDVGHDMDGLSIVYGDESLPRLYENSRISSEQLPSQQLGIVRRAVALGRFLQNPLAMVATLCGPRKEILSWKLSPLESFLNPDDKIGMVEQVMVDVTNQAGLDINLAISHEWLFAPLQFISGLGPRKAASLQRSLVRAGAIFTRKDFLTEHKLGKKVFVNAVGFLRVRRSGLAASSSQFIDLLDDTRIHPESYILAQELAKDVYEEDGTGDANDDDDALEMAIEHVRDRPSYLKNLDVEEYAAANNRQDKIETFYDIKRELIHGFQDW
;
A
#
# COMPACT_ATOMS: atom_id res chain seq x y z
N MET A 1 -7.22 -25.30 30.45
CA MET A 1 -7.89 -26.37 29.66
C MET A 1 -7.44 -26.39 28.18
N ILE A 2 -6.18 -26.05 27.89
CA ILE A 2 -5.49 -26.33 26.60
C ILE A 2 -4.09 -26.93 26.90
N GLU A 3 -3.53 -26.62 28.08
CA GLU A 3 -2.25 -27.16 28.54
C GLU A 3 -2.24 -28.66 28.92
N GLU A 4 -3.41 -29.28 29.15
CA GLU A 4 -3.47 -30.65 29.68
C GLU A 4 -3.68 -31.76 28.62
N ASN A 5 -4.02 -31.43 27.37
CA ASN A 5 -4.20 -32.44 26.33
C ASN A 5 -3.93 -31.88 24.91
N PRO A 6 -2.67 -31.84 24.43
CA PRO A 6 -2.34 -31.29 23.11
C PRO A 6 -2.83 -32.13 21.92
N ARG A 7 -3.45 -33.30 22.17
CA ARG A 7 -3.96 -34.22 21.13
C ARG A 7 -5.49 -34.27 21.01
N ASP A 8 -6.22 -33.60 21.89
CA ASP A 8 -7.70 -33.49 21.80
C ASP A 8 -8.14 -32.23 21.02
N VAL A 9 -7.33 -31.79 20.06
CA VAL A 9 -7.72 -30.72 19.15
C VAL A 9 -8.46 -31.37 17.98
N GLY A 10 -9.75 -31.60 18.20
CA GLY A 10 -10.63 -32.37 17.30
C GLY A 10 -10.82 -31.74 15.92
N HIS A 11 -11.57 -32.48 15.10
CA HIS A 11 -11.96 -32.23 13.70
C HIS A 11 -12.37 -30.80 13.31
N ASP A 12 -12.61 -29.89 14.26
CA ASP A 12 -12.89 -28.46 14.00
C ASP A 12 -11.64 -27.64 13.62
N MET A 13 -10.43 -28.24 13.67
CA MET A 13 -9.18 -27.63 13.18
C MET A 13 -8.79 -28.09 11.77
N ASP A 14 -9.60 -28.92 11.10
CA ASP A 14 -9.38 -29.41 9.72
C ASP A 14 -9.52 -28.23 8.73
N GLY A 15 -8.51 -27.35 8.72
CA GLY A 15 -8.49 -26.09 7.96
C GLY A 15 -7.56 -25.02 8.53
N LEU A 16 -7.07 -25.18 9.77
CA LEU A 16 -6.13 -24.24 10.38
C LEU A 16 -4.69 -24.64 10.11
N SER A 17 -3.99 -23.80 9.34
CA SER A 17 -2.55 -23.95 9.09
C SER A 17 -1.75 -23.36 10.24
N ILE A 18 -0.86 -24.16 10.83
CA ILE A 18 0.12 -23.69 11.82
C ILE A 18 1.39 -23.29 11.08
N VAL A 19 1.81 -22.04 11.24
CA VAL A 19 3.04 -21.52 10.64
C VAL A 19 3.98 -21.07 11.76
N TYR A 20 5.22 -21.55 11.72
CA TYR A 20 6.28 -21.05 12.60
C TYR A 20 6.76 -19.70 12.10
N GLY A 21 6.71 -18.68 12.95
CA GLY A 21 7.20 -17.34 12.63
C GLY A 21 8.53 -17.04 13.32
N ASP A 22 9.37 -16.24 12.66
CA ASP A 22 10.60 -15.74 13.26
C ASP A 22 10.30 -14.70 14.35
N GLU A 23 10.86 -14.91 15.54
CA GLU A 23 10.67 -14.02 16.69
C GLU A 23 11.72 -12.91 16.77
N SER A 24 12.74 -12.91 15.90
CA SER A 24 13.86 -11.98 16.03
C SER A 24 13.41 -10.50 15.99
N LEU A 25 12.47 -10.16 15.10
CA LEU A 25 11.85 -8.84 15.03
C LEU A 25 10.78 -8.60 16.12
N PRO A 26 9.82 -9.51 16.35
CA PRO A 26 8.85 -9.38 17.46
C PRO A 26 9.48 -9.14 18.84
N ARG A 27 10.66 -9.70 19.13
CA ARG A 27 11.42 -9.46 20.37
C ARG A 27 11.92 -8.02 20.50
N LEU A 28 12.26 -7.37 19.38
CA LEU A 28 12.60 -5.95 19.38
C LEU A 28 11.35 -5.10 19.68
N TYR A 29 10.21 -5.45 19.06
CA TYR A 29 8.95 -4.75 19.30
C TYR A 29 8.53 -4.84 20.77
N GLU A 30 8.56 -6.02 21.39
CA GLU A 30 8.23 -6.21 22.81
C GLU A 30 8.91 -5.21 23.74
N ASN A 31 10.19 -4.93 23.50
CA ASN A 31 11.03 -4.06 24.33
C ASN A 31 11.05 -2.60 23.83
N SER A 32 10.40 -2.32 22.70
CA SER A 32 10.37 -0.98 22.10
C SER A 32 9.42 -0.04 22.86
N ARG A 33 9.68 1.27 22.73
CA ARG A 33 8.77 2.29 23.27
C ARG A 33 7.42 2.26 22.55
N ILE A 34 7.43 2.08 21.23
CA ILE A 34 6.22 2.11 20.40
C ILE A 34 5.23 1.00 20.76
N SER A 35 5.70 -0.17 21.21
CA SER A 35 4.80 -1.22 21.71
C SER A 35 4.02 -0.82 22.95
N SER A 36 4.60 0.01 23.82
CA SER A 36 3.94 0.53 25.02
C SER A 36 2.96 1.67 24.72
N GLU A 37 3.13 2.33 23.58
CA GLU A 37 2.24 3.39 23.08
C GLU A 37 1.03 2.78 22.34
N GLN A 38 1.25 1.73 21.53
CA GLN A 38 0.21 1.07 20.74
C GLN A 38 -0.62 0.04 21.51
N LEU A 39 -0.09 -0.53 22.59
CA LEU A 39 -0.78 -1.55 23.39
C LEU A 39 -0.93 -1.08 24.84
N PRO A 40 -1.99 -1.51 25.55
CA PRO A 40 -2.20 -1.14 26.94
C PRO A 40 -0.97 -1.46 27.81
N SER A 41 -0.58 -0.51 28.66
CA SER A 41 0.66 -0.59 29.45
C SER A 41 0.75 -1.79 30.39
N GLN A 42 -0.40 -2.36 30.80
CA GLN A 42 -0.49 -3.52 31.69
C GLN A 42 -0.21 -4.86 31.00
N GLN A 43 -0.04 -4.90 29.68
CA GLN A 43 0.21 -6.14 28.95
C GLN A 43 1.63 -6.66 29.20
N LEU A 44 1.74 -7.96 29.50
CA LEU A 44 3.01 -8.68 29.64
C LEU A 44 3.80 -8.61 28.31
N GLY A 45 5.14 -8.61 28.39
CA GLY A 45 6.00 -8.55 27.21
C GLY A 45 5.71 -9.66 26.18
N ILE A 46 5.42 -10.86 26.66
CA ILE A 46 5.04 -11.99 25.81
C ILE A 46 3.80 -11.73 24.96
N VAL A 47 2.82 -10.96 25.47
CA VAL A 47 1.61 -10.58 24.72
C VAL A 47 1.98 -9.62 23.59
N ARG A 48 2.85 -8.66 23.86
CA ARG A 48 3.34 -7.71 22.84
C ARG A 48 4.11 -8.44 21.73
N ARG A 49 4.92 -9.43 22.10
CA ARG A 49 5.62 -10.29 21.15
C ARG A 49 4.65 -11.11 20.30
N ALA A 50 3.63 -11.72 20.90
CA ALA A 50 2.62 -12.49 20.18
C ALA A 50 1.83 -11.61 19.19
N VAL A 51 1.45 -10.40 19.61
CA VAL A 51 0.81 -9.40 18.72
C VAL A 51 1.74 -9.03 17.56
N ALA A 52 3.02 -8.78 17.84
CA ALA A 52 4.00 -8.46 16.80
C ALA A 52 4.22 -9.63 15.83
N LEU A 53 4.22 -10.88 16.31
CA LEU A 53 4.35 -12.06 15.46
C LEU A 53 3.15 -12.18 14.49
N GLY A 54 1.93 -11.99 15.00
CA GLY A 54 0.72 -11.99 14.17
C GLY A 54 0.70 -10.85 13.15
N ARG A 55 1.05 -9.63 13.58
CA ARG A 55 1.14 -8.48 12.66
C ARG A 55 2.25 -8.64 11.63
N PHE A 56 3.39 -9.25 12.00
CA PHE A 56 4.50 -9.48 11.08
C PHE A 56 4.12 -10.50 10.00
N LEU A 57 3.36 -11.54 10.36
CA LEU A 57 2.81 -12.48 9.38
C LEU A 57 1.81 -11.80 8.41
N GLN A 58 1.01 -10.85 8.91
CA GLN A 58 0.03 -10.13 8.09
C GLN A 58 0.67 -9.06 7.19
N ASN A 59 1.62 -8.30 7.74
CA ASN A 59 2.27 -7.19 7.04
C ASN A 59 3.71 -6.98 7.58
N PRO A 60 4.69 -7.67 6.99
CA PRO A 60 6.09 -7.54 7.38
C PRO A 60 6.60 -6.09 7.25
N LEU A 61 6.22 -5.40 6.17
CA LEU A 61 6.64 -4.04 5.86
C LEU A 61 6.27 -3.06 6.98
N ALA A 62 5.01 -3.06 7.42
CA ALA A 62 4.54 -2.18 8.49
C ALA A 62 5.25 -2.44 9.82
N MET A 63 5.54 -3.70 10.12
CA MET A 63 6.23 -4.08 11.36
C MET A 63 7.72 -3.69 11.35
N VAL A 64 8.41 -3.88 10.22
CA VAL A 64 9.79 -3.38 10.05
C VAL A 64 9.81 -1.86 10.15
N ALA A 65 8.92 -1.17 9.42
CA ALA A 65 8.82 0.28 9.44
C ALA A 65 8.57 0.86 10.84
N THR A 66 7.79 0.15 11.67
CA THR A 66 7.49 0.53 13.05
C THR A 66 8.75 0.64 13.91
N LEU A 67 9.74 -0.24 13.67
CA LEU A 67 11.02 -0.25 14.39
C LEU A 67 12.05 0.74 13.81
N CYS A 68 11.76 1.35 12.66
CA CYS A 68 12.56 2.44 12.09
C CYS A 68 12.22 3.82 12.68
N GLY A 69 11.42 3.87 13.75
CA GLY A 69 11.04 5.10 14.43
C GLY A 69 12.23 5.88 15.03
N PRO A 70 11.97 6.95 15.80
CA PRO A 70 13.01 7.86 16.27
C PRO A 70 14.15 7.22 17.08
N ARG A 71 13.87 6.08 17.73
CA ARG A 71 14.86 5.32 18.52
C ARG A 71 15.62 4.27 17.70
N LYS A 72 15.26 4.08 16.43
CA LYS A 72 15.93 3.19 15.47
C LYS A 72 16.16 1.78 16.03
N GLU A 73 15.16 1.23 16.71
CA GLU A 73 15.21 -0.14 17.27
C GLU A 73 15.61 -1.18 16.22
N ILE A 74 15.30 -0.94 14.94
CA ILE A 74 15.69 -1.75 13.79
C ILE A 74 17.20 -2.02 13.71
N LEU A 75 18.05 -1.12 14.21
CA LEU A 75 19.50 -1.30 14.22
C LEU A 75 19.95 -2.46 15.12
N SER A 76 19.13 -2.82 16.10
CA SER A 76 19.38 -3.97 16.98
C SER A 76 19.02 -5.30 16.34
N TRP A 77 18.36 -5.29 15.17
CA TRP A 77 18.02 -6.50 14.44
C TRP A 77 19.26 -7.12 13.81
N LYS A 78 19.63 -8.31 14.28
CA LYS A 78 20.82 -9.06 13.84
C LYS A 78 20.49 -9.83 12.57
N LEU A 79 20.83 -9.27 11.41
CA LEU A 79 20.55 -9.87 10.10
C LEU A 79 21.72 -10.70 9.54
N SER A 80 22.95 -10.33 9.91
CA SER A 80 24.16 -10.98 9.42
C SER A 80 25.24 -11.04 10.50
N PRO A 81 26.04 -12.12 10.59
CA PRO A 81 27.21 -12.17 11.47
C PRO A 81 28.24 -11.07 11.20
N LEU A 82 28.24 -10.50 9.99
CA LEU A 82 29.20 -9.47 9.56
C LEU A 82 28.71 -8.04 9.83
N GLU A 83 27.52 -7.85 10.42
CA GLU A 83 27.00 -6.49 10.64
C GLU A 83 27.84 -5.65 11.61
N SER A 84 28.68 -6.30 12.44
CA SER A 84 29.61 -5.59 13.34
C SER A 84 30.69 -4.81 12.60
N PHE A 85 30.89 -5.07 11.31
CA PHE A 85 31.79 -4.32 10.44
C PHE A 85 31.16 -3.05 9.86
N LEU A 86 29.84 -2.89 10.00
CA LEU A 86 29.12 -1.70 9.56
C LEU A 86 29.02 -0.70 10.70
N ASN A 87 29.22 0.58 10.40
CA ASN A 87 28.86 1.61 11.36
C ASN A 87 27.31 1.77 11.40
N PRO A 88 26.74 2.28 12.50
CA PRO A 88 25.28 2.42 12.63
C PRO A 88 24.63 3.33 11.57
N ASP A 89 25.37 4.32 11.05
CA ASP A 89 24.88 5.26 10.06
C ASP A 89 24.78 4.63 8.66
N ASP A 90 25.74 3.77 8.30
CA ASP A 90 25.69 2.97 7.08
C ASP A 90 24.51 1.99 7.16
N LYS A 91 24.35 1.29 8.30
CA LYS A 91 23.28 0.32 8.50
C LYS A 91 21.90 0.99 8.39
N ILE A 92 21.69 2.15 9.02
CA ILE A 92 20.40 2.85 8.89
C ILE A 92 20.19 3.37 7.46
N GLY A 93 21.23 3.87 6.78
CA GLY A 93 21.13 4.31 5.40
C GLY A 93 20.69 3.18 4.46
N MET A 94 21.26 1.99 4.62
CA MET A 94 20.84 0.80 3.88
C MET A 94 19.39 0.41 4.18
N VAL A 95 18.99 0.41 5.45
CA VAL A 95 17.61 0.12 5.85
C VAL A 95 16.65 1.13 5.24
N GLU A 96 16.95 2.43 5.33
CA GLU A 96 16.12 3.49 4.77
C GLU A 96 15.96 3.33 3.26
N GLN A 97 17.05 3.01 2.53
CA GLN A 97 16.99 2.77 1.09
C GLN A 97 16.06 1.61 0.74
N VAL A 98 16.24 0.43 1.37
CA VAL A 98 15.38 -0.74 1.13
C VAL A 98 13.94 -0.46 1.51
N MET A 99 13.71 0.25 2.62
CA MET A 99 12.37 0.61 3.07
C MET A 99 11.68 1.55 2.08
N VAL A 100 12.39 2.51 1.49
CA VAL A 100 11.85 3.35 0.41
C VAL A 100 11.47 2.48 -0.79
N ASP A 101 12.38 1.64 -1.29
CA ASP A 101 12.10 0.82 -2.48
C ASP A 101 10.88 -0.08 -2.28
N VAL A 102 10.85 -0.87 -1.20
CA VAL A 102 9.76 -1.81 -0.91
C VAL A 102 8.44 -1.08 -0.61
N THR A 103 8.48 0.04 0.11
CA THR A 103 7.25 0.80 0.43
C THR A 103 6.61 1.38 -0.82
N ASN A 104 7.40 1.95 -1.73
CA ASN A 104 6.87 2.54 -2.95
C ASN A 104 6.43 1.46 -3.95
N GLN A 105 7.10 0.29 -3.97
CA GLN A 105 6.66 -0.85 -4.79
C GLN A 105 5.31 -1.42 -4.30
N ALA A 106 5.16 -1.61 -2.99
CA ALA A 106 3.93 -2.15 -2.39
C ALA A 106 2.77 -1.14 -2.40
N GLY A 107 3.08 0.15 -2.20
CA GLY A 107 2.10 1.20 -1.94
C GLY A 107 1.52 1.12 -0.52
N LEU A 108 0.74 2.14 -0.15
CA LEU A 108 0.10 2.22 1.16
C LEU A 108 -1.39 2.52 1.03
N ASP A 109 -2.23 1.61 1.54
CA ASP A 109 -3.68 1.82 1.67
C ASP A 109 -3.96 2.79 2.82
N ILE A 110 -4.39 4.00 2.45
CA ILE A 110 -4.56 5.10 3.39
C ILE A 110 -5.79 4.94 4.26
N ASN A 111 -6.90 4.44 3.74
CA ASN A 111 -8.12 4.26 4.51
C ASN A 111 -7.99 3.11 5.53
N LEU A 112 -7.24 2.06 5.15
CA LEU A 112 -6.88 1.00 6.08
C LEU A 112 -5.92 1.49 7.16
N ALA A 113 -4.92 2.29 6.79
CA ALA A 113 -4.00 2.90 7.76
C ALA A 113 -4.71 3.82 8.75
N ILE A 114 -5.67 4.64 8.29
CA ILE A 114 -6.51 5.48 9.16
C ILE A 114 -7.21 4.65 10.23
N SER A 115 -7.68 3.45 9.87
CA SER A 115 -8.41 2.56 10.77
C SER A 115 -7.50 1.75 11.72
N HIS A 116 -6.22 1.63 11.38
CA HIS A 116 -5.25 0.83 12.15
C HIS A 116 -3.90 1.54 12.26
N GLU A 117 -3.65 2.17 13.41
CA GLU A 117 -2.49 3.05 13.63
C GLU A 117 -1.13 2.42 13.25
N TRP A 118 -0.95 1.13 13.53
CA TRP A 118 0.31 0.42 13.27
C TRP A 118 0.64 0.29 11.76
N LEU A 119 -0.33 0.47 10.88
CA LEU A 119 -0.15 0.47 9.43
C LEU A 119 0.34 1.82 8.88
N PHE A 120 0.41 2.88 9.69
CA PHE A 120 0.97 4.16 9.25
C PHE A 120 2.50 4.18 9.17
N ALA A 121 3.19 3.25 9.83
CA ALA A 121 4.64 3.30 9.95
C ALA A 121 5.39 3.37 8.59
N PRO A 122 4.95 2.68 7.51
CA PRO A 122 5.56 2.81 6.18
C PRO A 122 5.42 4.20 5.56
N LEU A 123 4.46 5.04 5.98
CA LEU A 123 4.19 6.35 5.37
C LEU A 123 5.43 7.26 5.33
N GLN A 124 6.35 7.11 6.28
CA GLN A 124 7.61 7.87 6.30
C GLN A 124 8.58 7.53 5.16
N PHE A 125 8.40 6.39 4.50
CA PHE A 125 9.25 5.89 3.42
C PHE A 125 8.63 6.09 2.02
N ILE A 126 7.43 6.64 1.93
CA ILE A 126 6.84 7.04 0.65
C ILE A 126 7.66 8.19 0.04
N SER A 127 7.89 8.10 -1.27
CA SER A 127 8.66 9.09 -2.03
C SER A 127 8.16 10.53 -1.79
N GLY A 128 9.08 11.44 -1.52
CA GLY A 128 8.76 12.84 -1.20
C GLY A 128 8.31 13.11 0.24
N LEU A 129 7.96 12.06 1.00
CA LEU A 129 7.73 12.11 2.43
C LEU A 129 9.04 11.88 3.21
N GLY A 130 8.87 11.68 4.51
CA GLY A 130 9.92 11.58 5.52
C GLY A 130 9.27 11.70 6.89
N PRO A 131 9.97 11.40 8.00
CA PRO A 131 9.35 11.25 9.32
C PRO A 131 8.48 12.44 9.74
N ARG A 132 8.97 13.66 9.49
CA ARG A 132 8.25 14.91 9.83
C ARG A 132 6.97 15.10 9.01
N LYS A 133 7.03 14.88 7.69
CA LYS A 133 5.88 15.07 6.79
C LYS A 133 4.85 13.96 7.01
N ALA A 134 5.30 12.72 7.15
CA ALA A 134 4.44 11.58 7.44
C ALA A 134 3.68 11.76 8.77
N ALA A 135 4.35 12.19 9.85
CA ALA A 135 3.68 12.46 11.12
C ALA A 135 2.67 13.63 11.04
N SER A 136 2.90 14.61 10.18
CA SER A 136 1.93 15.68 9.93
C SER A 136 0.72 15.17 9.15
N LEU A 137 0.97 14.39 8.10
CA LEU A 137 -0.06 13.81 7.24
C LEU A 137 -0.92 12.82 8.02
N GLN A 138 -0.31 11.87 8.75
CA GLN A 138 -1.01 10.91 9.62
C GLN A 138 -1.98 11.61 10.56
N ARG A 139 -1.54 12.64 11.30
CA ARG A 139 -2.43 13.40 12.20
C ARG A 139 -3.58 14.05 11.46
N SER A 140 -3.37 14.49 10.22
CA SER A 140 -4.45 15.06 9.41
C SER A 140 -5.43 14.02 8.91
N LEU A 141 -4.94 12.85 8.50
CA LEU A 141 -5.73 11.73 8.00
C LEU A 141 -6.59 11.10 9.10
N VAL A 142 -6.00 10.88 10.29
CA VAL A 142 -6.74 10.37 11.46
C VAL A 142 -7.87 11.32 11.85
N ARG A 143 -7.69 12.65 11.72
CA ARG A 143 -8.77 13.61 11.96
C ARG A 143 -9.86 13.58 10.89
N ALA A 144 -9.52 13.31 9.64
CA ALA A 144 -10.48 13.22 8.54
C ALA A 144 -11.30 11.92 8.61
N GLY A 145 -10.70 10.82 9.06
CA GLY A 145 -11.35 9.52 9.25
C GLY A 145 -11.47 8.68 7.97
N ALA A 146 -11.58 9.31 6.80
CA ALA A 146 -11.55 8.65 5.49
C ALA A 146 -11.10 9.62 4.40
N ILE A 147 -10.60 9.07 3.28
CA ILE A 147 -10.24 9.75 2.04
C ILE A 147 -11.01 9.09 0.90
N PHE A 148 -11.51 9.88 -0.05
CA PHE A 148 -12.27 9.38 -1.19
C PHE A 148 -11.63 9.71 -2.53
N THR A 149 -10.72 10.69 -2.57
CA THR A 149 -9.92 10.98 -3.75
C THR A 149 -8.48 11.34 -3.39
N ARG A 150 -7.54 10.95 -4.25
CA ARG A 150 -6.14 11.39 -4.17
C ARG A 150 -5.99 12.92 -4.21
N LYS A 151 -6.90 13.65 -4.85
CA LYS A 151 -6.84 15.13 -4.92
C LYS A 151 -6.86 15.78 -3.53
N ASP A 152 -7.50 15.14 -2.55
CA ASP A 152 -7.60 15.62 -1.17
C ASP A 152 -6.23 15.74 -0.48
N PHE A 153 -5.23 14.95 -0.90
CA PHE A 153 -3.88 15.09 -0.38
C PHE A 153 -3.28 16.48 -0.64
N LEU A 154 -3.63 17.08 -1.79
CA LEU A 154 -3.20 18.42 -2.18
C LEU A 154 -4.06 19.50 -1.55
N THR A 155 -5.40 19.36 -1.60
CA THR A 155 -6.35 20.41 -1.20
C THR A 155 -6.61 20.42 0.31
N GLU A 156 -7.00 19.29 0.88
CA GLU A 156 -7.45 19.17 2.28
C GLU A 156 -6.28 18.91 3.24
N HIS A 157 -5.33 18.06 2.82
CA HIS A 157 -4.17 17.69 3.63
C HIS A 157 -2.92 18.53 3.36
N LYS A 158 -3.01 19.47 2.42
CA LYS A 158 -2.03 20.53 2.17
C LYS A 158 -0.62 19.99 1.90
N LEU A 159 -0.50 18.85 1.22
CA LEU A 159 0.80 18.43 0.68
C LEU A 159 1.26 19.44 -0.36
N GLY A 160 2.49 19.93 -0.24
CA GLY A 160 3.05 20.83 -1.25
C GLY A 160 3.10 20.15 -2.62
N LYS A 161 2.87 20.90 -3.70
CA LYS A 161 2.78 20.36 -5.08
C LYS A 161 3.87 19.34 -5.45
N LYS A 162 5.14 19.64 -5.16
CA LYS A 162 6.26 18.72 -5.42
C LYS A 162 6.18 17.42 -4.60
N VAL A 163 5.72 17.52 -3.35
CA VAL A 163 5.54 16.36 -2.48
C VAL A 163 4.37 15.52 -2.97
N PHE A 164 3.27 16.16 -3.39
CA PHE A 164 2.12 15.49 -3.97
C PHE A 164 2.52 14.67 -5.20
N VAL A 165 3.16 15.29 -6.19
CA VAL A 165 3.61 14.58 -7.42
C VAL A 165 4.53 13.41 -7.09
N ASN A 166 5.45 13.56 -6.13
CA ASN A 166 6.36 12.47 -5.77
C ASN A 166 5.68 11.33 -4.99
N ALA A 167 4.61 11.61 -4.23
CA ALA A 167 4.04 10.66 -3.28
C ALA A 167 2.77 9.97 -3.80
N VAL A 168 1.93 10.68 -4.55
CA VAL A 168 0.52 10.34 -4.71
C VAL A 168 0.29 9.01 -5.44
N GLY A 169 1.16 8.63 -6.38
CA GLY A 169 1.09 7.34 -7.07
C GLY A 169 1.27 6.13 -6.15
N PHE A 170 1.86 6.34 -4.97
CA PHE A 170 2.11 5.30 -3.96
C PHE A 170 1.07 5.31 -2.82
N LEU A 171 0.19 6.32 -2.78
CA LEU A 171 -0.89 6.46 -1.80
C LEU A 171 -2.17 5.87 -2.41
N ARG A 172 -2.52 4.65 -2.01
CA ARG A 172 -3.67 3.92 -2.51
C ARG A 172 -4.93 4.37 -1.76
N VAL A 173 -5.97 4.76 -2.50
CA VAL A 173 -7.28 5.13 -1.94
C VAL A 173 -8.31 4.13 -2.45
N ARG A 174 -8.87 3.34 -1.55
CA ARG A 174 -9.90 2.35 -1.86
C ARG A 174 -10.94 2.24 -0.77
N ARG A 175 -12.00 1.48 -1.03
CA ARG A 175 -13.09 1.16 -0.09
C ARG A 175 -12.61 0.21 1.01
N SER A 176 -11.78 0.71 1.93
CA SER A 176 -11.29 0.00 3.12
C SER A 176 -11.57 0.83 4.38
N GLY A 177 -11.46 0.20 5.56
CA GLY A 177 -11.66 0.91 6.82
C GLY A 177 -13.04 1.55 6.93
N LEU A 178 -13.10 2.79 7.43
CA LEU A 178 -14.36 3.56 7.54
C LEU A 178 -14.95 3.97 6.17
N ALA A 179 -14.13 4.01 5.11
CA ALA A 179 -14.63 4.29 3.76
C ALA A 179 -15.49 3.14 3.20
N ALA A 180 -15.34 1.91 3.72
CA ALA A 180 -16.09 0.74 3.25
C ALA A 180 -17.60 0.83 3.51
N SER A 181 -18.03 1.57 4.53
CA SER A 181 -19.45 1.82 4.84
C SER A 181 -19.99 3.11 4.23
N SER A 182 -19.17 3.85 3.49
CA SER A 182 -19.55 5.11 2.86
C SER A 182 -20.17 4.84 1.48
N SER A 183 -21.16 5.64 1.11
CA SER A 183 -21.71 5.67 -0.26
C SER A 183 -20.99 6.68 -1.17
N GLN A 184 -19.93 7.33 -0.67
CA GLN A 184 -19.15 8.26 -1.49
C GLN A 184 -18.41 7.52 -2.59
N PHE A 185 -18.36 8.16 -3.75
CA PHE A 185 -17.65 7.68 -4.92
C PHE A 185 -16.13 7.64 -4.66
N ILE A 186 -15.46 6.62 -5.20
CA ILE A 186 -14.00 6.49 -5.20
C ILE A 186 -13.61 6.09 -6.62
N ASP A 187 -12.75 6.89 -7.24
CA ASP A 187 -12.20 6.63 -8.57
C ASP A 187 -11.39 5.33 -8.57
N LEU A 188 -11.69 4.42 -9.50
CA LEU A 188 -11.02 3.12 -9.62
C LEU A 188 -9.53 3.24 -9.94
N LEU A 189 -9.12 4.35 -10.56
CA LEU A 189 -7.71 4.65 -10.81
C LEU A 189 -6.94 4.98 -9.54
N ASP A 190 -7.60 5.50 -8.49
CA ASP A 190 -6.97 5.75 -7.19
C ASP A 190 -6.58 4.44 -6.46
N ASP A 191 -7.14 3.30 -6.91
CA ASP A 191 -6.78 1.94 -6.51
C ASP A 191 -5.72 1.28 -7.41
N THR A 192 -4.94 2.08 -8.14
CA THR A 192 -3.87 1.61 -9.04
C THR A 192 -2.56 2.40 -8.86
N ARG A 193 -1.45 1.88 -9.38
CA ARG A 193 -0.17 2.61 -9.45
C ARG A 193 -0.14 3.68 -10.55
N ILE A 194 -1.21 3.81 -11.34
CA ILE A 194 -1.30 4.87 -12.35
C ILE A 194 -1.27 6.21 -11.61
N HIS A 195 -0.35 7.07 -12.03
CA HIS A 195 -0.21 8.40 -11.44
C HIS A 195 -1.32 9.32 -11.97
N PRO A 196 -1.88 10.26 -11.18
CA PRO A 196 -2.91 11.21 -11.62
C PRO A 196 -2.58 12.00 -12.89
N GLU A 197 -1.29 12.18 -13.20
CA GLU A 197 -0.86 12.82 -14.46
C GLU A 197 -1.15 11.99 -15.72
N SER A 198 -1.40 10.69 -15.56
CA SER A 198 -1.67 9.74 -16.64
C SER A 198 -3.11 9.21 -16.60
N TYR A 199 -4.01 9.79 -15.79
CA TYR A 199 -5.40 9.35 -15.73
C TYR A 199 -6.10 9.53 -17.07
N ILE A 200 -5.86 10.65 -17.75
CA ILE A 200 -6.41 10.91 -19.08
C ILE A 200 -5.97 9.81 -20.06
N LEU A 201 -4.69 9.42 -20.05
CA LEU A 201 -4.19 8.35 -20.92
C LEU A 201 -4.83 6.99 -20.61
N ALA A 202 -5.08 6.70 -19.32
CA ALA A 202 -5.74 5.46 -18.92
C ALA A 202 -7.23 5.44 -19.29
N GLN A 203 -7.91 6.58 -19.19
CA GLN A 203 -9.30 6.76 -19.58
C GLN A 203 -9.47 6.64 -21.10
N GLU A 204 -8.61 7.29 -21.88
CA GLU A 204 -8.58 7.18 -23.35
C GLU A 204 -8.36 5.72 -23.79
N LEU A 205 -7.35 5.05 -23.22
CA LEU A 205 -7.07 3.63 -23.50
C LEU A 205 -8.27 2.73 -23.19
N ALA A 206 -8.88 2.90 -22.02
CA ALA A 206 -10.01 2.07 -21.60
C ALA A 206 -11.24 2.32 -22.49
N LYS A 207 -11.48 3.57 -22.88
CA LYS A 207 -12.55 3.96 -23.78
C LYS A 207 -12.39 3.32 -25.16
N ASP A 208 -11.22 3.43 -25.77
CA ASP A 208 -10.97 2.87 -27.10
C ASP A 208 -11.19 1.34 -27.10
N VAL A 209 -10.70 0.67 -26.07
CA VAL A 209 -10.91 -0.78 -25.89
C VAL A 209 -12.38 -1.13 -25.65
N TYR A 210 -13.13 -0.27 -24.94
CA TYR A 210 -14.56 -0.45 -24.70
C TYR A 210 -15.41 -0.23 -25.96
N GLU A 211 -15.02 0.72 -26.82
CA GLU A 211 -15.66 0.96 -28.11
C GLU A 211 -15.42 -0.20 -29.10
N GLU A 212 -14.21 -0.77 -29.11
CA GLU A 212 -13.89 -1.95 -29.92
C GLU A 212 -14.71 -3.19 -29.54
N ASP A 213 -15.18 -3.32 -28.29
CA ASP A 213 -16.10 -4.40 -27.87
C ASP A 213 -17.53 -4.22 -28.43
N GLY A 214 -17.83 -3.09 -29.07
CA GLY A 214 -19.15 -2.79 -29.63
C GLY A 214 -20.23 -2.51 -28.58
N THR A 215 -19.83 -2.34 -27.31
CA THR A 215 -20.71 -1.95 -26.19
C THR A 215 -20.65 -0.47 -25.85
N GLY A 216 -19.75 0.29 -26.49
CA GLY A 216 -19.60 1.73 -26.29
C GLY A 216 -20.80 2.54 -26.78
N ASP A 217 -21.33 3.41 -25.92
CA ASP A 217 -22.14 4.55 -26.35
C ASP A 217 -21.19 5.70 -26.69
N ALA A 218 -21.43 6.42 -27.79
CA ALA A 218 -20.48 7.42 -28.34
C ALA A 218 -20.45 8.74 -27.56
N ASN A 219 -20.83 8.72 -26.28
CA ASN A 219 -20.93 9.89 -25.44
C ASN A 219 -19.63 10.05 -24.63
N ASP A 220 -19.07 11.26 -24.68
CA ASP A 220 -17.79 11.62 -24.02
C ASP A 220 -18.01 12.22 -22.62
N ASP A 221 -19.06 11.81 -21.90
CA ASP A 221 -19.27 12.27 -20.52
C ASP A 221 -18.41 11.50 -19.51
N ASP A 222 -18.22 12.09 -18.33
CA ASP A 222 -17.42 11.49 -17.25
C ASP A 222 -17.96 10.10 -16.85
N ASP A 223 -19.28 9.90 -16.93
CA ASP A 223 -19.95 8.63 -16.63
C ASP A 223 -19.54 7.54 -17.64
N ALA A 224 -19.41 7.86 -18.93
CA ALA A 224 -18.94 6.93 -19.96
C ALA A 224 -17.49 6.49 -19.76
N LEU A 225 -16.60 7.40 -19.35
CA LEU A 225 -15.20 7.06 -19.06
C LEU A 225 -15.08 6.15 -17.83
N GLU A 226 -15.90 6.39 -16.81
CA GLU A 226 -15.95 5.53 -15.63
C GLU A 226 -16.45 4.12 -15.99
N MET A 227 -17.53 4.02 -16.77
CA MET A 227 -18.04 2.74 -17.27
C MET A 227 -17.01 1.98 -18.11
N ALA A 228 -16.22 2.69 -18.93
CA ALA A 228 -15.16 2.07 -19.71
C ALA A 228 -14.07 1.47 -18.80
N ILE A 229 -13.66 2.19 -17.74
CA ILE A 229 -12.70 1.69 -16.75
C ILE A 229 -13.25 0.47 -16.02
N GLU A 230 -14.52 0.50 -15.58
CA GLU A 230 -15.17 -0.66 -14.97
C GLU A 230 -15.19 -1.86 -15.91
N HIS A 231 -15.60 -1.64 -17.16
CA HIS A 231 -15.69 -2.70 -18.17
C HIS A 231 -14.36 -3.41 -18.40
N VAL A 232 -13.28 -2.66 -18.63
CA VAL A 232 -11.97 -3.27 -18.93
C VAL A 232 -11.36 -3.99 -17.73
N ARG A 233 -11.70 -3.55 -16.51
CA ARG A 233 -11.31 -4.22 -15.26
C ARG A 233 -12.09 -5.53 -15.05
N ASP A 234 -13.40 -5.51 -15.34
CA ASP A 234 -14.25 -6.70 -15.23
C ASP A 234 -13.97 -7.72 -16.34
N ARG A 235 -13.46 -7.27 -17.49
CA ARG A 235 -13.09 -8.13 -18.62
C ARG A 235 -11.62 -7.93 -19.04
N PRO A 236 -10.65 -8.43 -18.25
CA PRO A 236 -9.23 -8.21 -18.55
C PRO A 236 -8.73 -8.82 -19.86
N SER A 237 -9.50 -9.69 -20.52
CA SER A 237 -9.15 -10.30 -21.81
C SER A 237 -8.95 -9.28 -22.92
N TYR A 238 -9.75 -8.20 -22.94
CA TYR A 238 -9.65 -7.17 -23.98
C TYR A 238 -8.31 -6.43 -23.86
N LEU A 239 -7.96 -6.01 -22.64
CA LEU A 239 -6.66 -5.40 -22.37
C LEU A 239 -5.50 -6.36 -22.63
N LYS A 240 -5.61 -7.64 -22.29
CA LYS A 240 -4.54 -8.63 -22.53
C LYS A 240 -4.17 -8.73 -24.01
N ASN A 241 -5.16 -8.68 -24.90
CA ASN A 241 -4.97 -8.82 -26.34
C ASN A 241 -4.54 -7.54 -27.05
N LEU A 242 -4.64 -6.38 -26.38
CA LEU A 242 -4.21 -5.10 -26.95
C LEU A 242 -2.70 -5.09 -27.27
N ASP A 243 -2.35 -4.75 -28.51
CA ASP A 243 -0.98 -4.40 -28.89
C ASP A 243 -0.68 -2.95 -28.50
N VAL A 244 0.15 -2.79 -27.47
CA VAL A 244 0.47 -1.47 -26.90
C VAL A 244 1.32 -0.63 -27.85
N GLU A 245 2.21 -1.26 -28.63
CA GLU A 245 3.10 -0.53 -29.54
C GLU A 245 2.32 -0.01 -30.76
N GLU A 246 1.43 -0.84 -31.31
CA GLU A 246 0.53 -0.43 -32.39
C GLU A 246 -0.42 0.67 -31.92
N TYR A 247 -1.04 0.51 -30.74
CA TYR A 247 -1.92 1.53 -30.15
C TYR A 247 -1.19 2.87 -29.94
N ALA A 248 0.02 2.82 -29.37
CA ALA A 248 0.83 4.02 -29.14
C ALA A 248 1.25 4.69 -30.46
N ALA A 249 1.56 3.91 -31.49
CA ALA A 249 1.88 4.43 -32.82
C ALA A 249 0.67 5.10 -33.48
N ALA A 250 -0.51 4.46 -33.45
CA ALA A 250 -1.76 4.99 -34.00
C ALA A 250 -2.15 6.34 -33.36
N ASN A 251 -1.89 6.50 -32.07
CA ASN A 251 -2.22 7.71 -31.31
C ASN A 251 -1.10 8.77 -31.27
N ASN A 252 0.02 8.58 -31.99
CA ASN A 252 1.20 9.46 -31.95
C ASN A 252 1.79 9.63 -30.52
N ARG A 253 1.80 8.55 -29.73
CA ARG A 253 2.27 8.50 -28.32
C ARG A 253 3.41 7.49 -28.11
N GLN A 254 4.30 7.34 -29.08
CA GLN A 254 5.42 6.40 -29.02
C GLN A 254 6.38 6.67 -27.84
N ASP A 255 6.40 7.90 -27.32
CA ASP A 255 7.15 8.28 -26.12
C ASP A 255 6.56 7.73 -24.80
N LYS A 256 5.36 7.14 -24.86
CA LYS A 256 4.59 6.63 -23.70
C LYS A 256 4.35 5.12 -23.73
N ILE A 257 5.06 4.37 -24.58
CA ILE A 257 4.88 2.91 -24.70
C ILE A 257 5.00 2.20 -23.34
N GLU A 258 6.06 2.47 -22.57
CA GLU A 258 6.24 1.91 -21.22
C GLU A 258 5.09 2.31 -20.28
N THR A 259 4.67 3.57 -20.33
CA THR A 259 3.52 4.06 -19.54
C THR A 259 2.24 3.32 -19.89
N PHE A 260 1.98 3.01 -21.17
CA PHE A 260 0.83 2.22 -21.58
C PHE A 260 0.93 0.76 -21.15
N TYR A 261 2.12 0.16 -21.15
CA TYR A 261 2.32 -1.18 -20.59
C TYR A 261 1.98 -1.21 -19.09
N ASP A 262 2.44 -0.22 -18.33
CA ASP A 262 2.13 -0.11 -16.91
C ASP A 262 0.64 0.17 -16.66
N ILE A 263 0.02 1.08 -17.42
CA ILE A 263 -1.43 1.33 -17.36
C ILE A 263 -2.21 0.06 -17.65
N LYS A 264 -1.88 -0.65 -18.75
CA LYS A 264 -2.53 -1.92 -19.12
C LYS A 264 -2.44 -2.93 -17.98
N ARG A 265 -1.26 -3.10 -17.36
CA ARG A 265 -1.08 -4.02 -16.23
C ARG A 265 -1.93 -3.62 -15.02
N GLU A 266 -1.94 -2.34 -14.68
CA GLU A 266 -2.66 -1.82 -13.52
C GLU A 266 -4.19 -1.76 -13.72
N LEU A 267 -4.67 -1.58 -14.95
CA LEU A 267 -6.09 -1.74 -15.28
C LEU A 267 -6.51 -3.22 -15.23
N ILE A 268 -5.64 -4.17 -15.57
CA ILE A 268 -5.96 -5.60 -15.43
C ILE A 268 -5.99 -6.00 -13.94
N HIS A 269 -4.95 -5.65 -13.17
CA HIS A 269 -4.90 -5.88 -11.73
C HIS A 269 -4.19 -4.73 -11.00
N GLY A 270 -4.98 -3.81 -10.44
CA GLY A 270 -4.46 -2.67 -9.69
C GLY A 270 -3.70 -3.09 -8.43
N PHE A 271 -2.50 -2.52 -8.24
CA PHE A 271 -1.63 -2.84 -7.11
C PHE A 271 -1.33 -4.34 -6.94
N GLN A 272 -1.27 -5.12 -8.01
CA GLN A 272 -0.85 -6.53 -7.92
C GLN A 272 0.55 -6.62 -7.28
N ASP A 273 0.73 -7.56 -6.35
CA ASP A 273 2.04 -7.87 -5.79
C ASP A 273 2.93 -8.49 -6.88
N TRP A 274 4.21 -8.10 -6.87
CA TRP A 274 5.20 -8.52 -7.86
C TRP A 274 5.71 -9.94 -7.63
#